data_AF-A0A965Q8C1-F1
#
_entry.id   AF-A0A965Q8C1-F1
#
_cell.length_a   1.000
_cell.length_b   1.000
_cell.length_c   1.000
_cell.angle_alpha   90.00
_cell.angle_beta   90.00
_cell.angle_gamma   90.00
#
_symmetry.space_group_name_H-M   'P 1'
#
loop_
_entity.id
_entity.type
_entity.pdbx_description
1 polymer ?
#
loop_
_entity_poly.entity_id
_entity_poly.type
_entity_poly.pdbx_seq_one_letter_code
_entity_poly.pdbx_strand_id
1 'polypeptide(L)' 'GLSPALPDFVQPELTLSDALDEHEKLLISRALSAANSVVAEAARRLNTDRPNLYRRMKRLGLTSLGE' A
#
# COMPACT_ATOMS: atom_id res chain seq x y z
N GLY A 1 10.45 35.97 -2.61
CA GLY A 1 10.13 34.95 -1.60
C GLY A 1 10.52 33.62 -2.16
N LEU A 2 11.34 32.85 -1.45
CA LEU A 2 11.69 31.49 -1.89
C LEU A 2 10.41 30.65 -1.89
N SER A 3 10.04 30.12 -3.06
CA SER A 3 9.10 29.01 -3.13
C SER A 3 9.62 27.87 -2.25
N PRO A 4 8.76 27.17 -1.48
CA PRO A 4 9.21 25.96 -0.79
C PRO A 4 9.73 25.01 -1.86
N ALA A 5 10.97 24.56 -1.70
CA ALA A 5 11.52 23.51 -2.55
C ALA A 5 10.54 22.34 -2.47
N LEU A 6 9.89 22.05 -3.60
CA LEU A 6 9.10 20.83 -3.74
C LEU A 6 10.03 19.69 -3.32
N PRO A 7 9.58 18.77 -2.45
CA PRO A 7 10.40 17.61 -2.10
C PRO A 7 10.86 16.95 -3.40
N ASP A 8 12.12 16.51 -3.45
CA ASP A 8 12.70 15.75 -4.56
C ASP A 8 11.95 14.41 -4.67
N PHE A 9 10.74 14.45 -5.22
CA PHE A 9 9.90 13.28 -5.47
C PHE A 9 10.30 12.56 -6.75
N VAL A 10 11.23 13.13 -7.51
CA VAL A 10 11.75 12.51 -8.72
C VAL A 10 12.90 11.60 -8.30
N GLN A 11 12.58 10.42 -7.74
CA GLN A 11 13.51 9.30 -7.81
C GLN A 11 13.57 8.90 -9.29
N PRO A 12 14.64 9.25 -10.04
CA PRO A 12 14.62 9.20 -11.51
C PRO A 12 14.48 7.78 -12.08
N GLU A 13 14.72 6.78 -11.24
CA GLU A 13 14.77 5.36 -11.61
C GLU A 13 13.49 4.59 -11.28
N LEU A 14 12.54 5.17 -10.55
CA LEU A 14 11.30 4.46 -10.19
C LEU A 14 10.29 4.56 -11.33
N THR A 15 9.79 3.43 -11.82
CA THR A 15 8.69 3.45 -12.79
C THR A 15 7.40 3.89 -12.11
N LEU A 16 6.42 4.38 -12.89
CA LEU A 16 5.07 4.65 -12.36
C LEU A 16 4.48 3.44 -11.64
N SER A 17 4.74 2.23 -12.15
CA SER A 17 4.26 1.00 -11.54
C SER A 17 4.85 0.79 -10.16
N ASP A 18 6.15 1.04 -9.98
CA ASP A 18 6.83 0.90 -8.69
C ASP A 18 6.29 1.90 -7.67
N ALA A 19 6.08 3.16 -8.07
CA ALA A 19 5.56 4.19 -7.18
C ALA A 19 4.11 3.88 -6.73
N LEU A 20 3.28 3.37 -7.64
CA LEU A 20 1.92 2.93 -7.31
C LEU A 20 1.95 1.72 -6.37
N ASP A 21 2.86 0.78 -6.59
CA ASP A 21 3.02 -0.39 -5.73
C ASP A 21 3.47 -0.02 -4.33
N GLU A 22 4.41 0.92 -4.19
CA GLU A 22 4.85 1.41 -2.89
C GLU A 22 3.72 2.14 -2.15
N HIS A 23 2.99 3.01 -2.84
CA HIS A 23 1.83 3.68 -2.26
C HIS A 23 0.74 2.68 -1.85
N GLU A 24 0.48 1.67 -2.68
CA GLU A 24 -0.50 0.62 -2.37
C GLU A 24 -0.06 -0.19 -1.16
N LYS A 25 1.23 -0.56 -1.04
CA LYS A 25 1.78 -1.24 0.14
C LYS A 25 1.57 -0.42 1.40
N LEU A 26 1.79 0.89 1.33
CA LEU A 26 1.58 1.81 2.45
C LEU A 26 0.13 1.83 2.91
N LEU A 27 -0.82 1.96 1.96
CA LEU A 27 -2.26 1.96 2.28
C LEU A 27 -2.71 0.65 2.90
N ILE A 28 -2.31 -0.49 2.32
CA ILE A 28 -2.65 -1.81 2.82
C ILE A 28 -2.07 -2.04 4.22
N SER A 29 -0.79 -1.70 4.44
CA SER A 29 -0.13 -1.83 5.74
C SER A 29 -0.81 -1.01 6.83
N ARG A 30 -1.19 0.25 6.52
CA ARG A 30 -1.93 1.12 7.45
C ARG A 30 -3.31 0.55 7.77
N ALA A 31 -4.03 0.07 6.77
CA ALA A 31 -5.35 -0.53 6.97
C ALA A 31 -5.29 -1.80 7.83
N LEU A 32 -4.29 -2.67 7.59
CA LEU A 32 -4.05 -3.87 8.39
C LEU A 32 -3.70 -3.53 9.84
N SER A 33 -2.76 -2.60 10.05
CA SER A 33 -2.37 -2.14 11.39
C SER A 33 -3.58 -1.62 12.16
N ALA A 34 -4.37 -0.73 11.53
CA ALA A 34 -5.54 -0.15 12.17
C ALA A 34 -6.68 -1.18 12.38
N ALA A 35 -6.68 -2.28 11.65
CA ALA A 35 -7.62 -3.40 11.75
C ALA A 35 -7.11 -4.54 12.65
N ASN A 36 -6.02 -4.37 13.39
CA ASN A 36 -5.38 -5.42 14.21
C ASN A 36 -5.12 -6.70 13.39
N SER A 37 -4.61 -6.54 12.17
CA SER A 37 -4.33 -7.63 11.20
C SER A 37 -5.56 -8.42 10.71
N VAL A 38 -6.79 -7.96 10.99
CA VAL A 38 -8.01 -8.58 10.46
C VAL A 38 -8.23 -8.14 9.01
N VAL A 39 -7.90 -9.01 8.06
CA VAL A 39 -7.97 -8.73 6.61
C VAL A 39 -9.37 -8.28 6.14
N ALA A 40 -10.44 -8.87 6.68
CA ALA A 40 -11.81 -8.49 6.30
C ALA A 40 -12.14 -7.04 6.70
N GLU A 41 -11.65 -6.61 7.86
CA GLU A 41 -11.85 -5.26 8.37
C GLU A 41 -10.95 -4.25 7.63
N ALA A 42 -9.71 -4.63 7.33
CA ALA A 42 -8.83 -3.83 6.46
C ALA A 42 -9.45 -3.63 5.07
N ALA A 43 -10.06 -4.67 4.49
CA ALA A 43 -10.73 -4.59 3.19
C ALA A 43 -11.92 -3.61 3.22
N ARG A 44 -12.75 -3.69 4.27
CA ARG A 44 -13.85 -2.73 4.48
C ARG A 44 -13.36 -1.29 4.55
N ARG A 45 -12.27 -1.04 5.28
CA ARG A 45 -11.66 0.30 5.41
C ARG A 45 -11.11 0.85 4.11
N LEU A 46 -10.59 -0.02 3.25
CA LEU A 46 -10.12 0.32 1.91
C LEU A 46 -11.25 0.34 0.87
N ASN A 47 -12.51 0.16 1.28
CA ASN A 47 -13.67 0.08 0.41
C ASN A 47 -13.52 -0.95 -0.73
N THR A 48 -13.02 -2.15 -0.37
CA THR A 48 -12.85 -3.30 -1.27
C THR A 48 -13.35 -4.57 -0.60
N ASP A 49 -13.40 -5.69 -1.33
CA ASP A 49 -13.64 -7.01 -0.77
C ASP A 49 -12.34 -7.71 -0.30
N ARG A 50 -12.51 -8.71 0.58
CA ARG A 50 -11.42 -9.52 1.13
C ARG A 50 -10.63 -10.30 0.06
N PRO A 51 -11.26 -11.00 -0.91
CA PRO A 51 -10.54 -11.67 -2.00
C PRO A 51 -9.62 -10.74 -2.80
N ASN A 52 -10.08 -9.54 -3.13
CA ASN A 52 -9.33 -8.55 -3.88
C ASN A 52 -8.14 -8.01 -3.07
N LEU A 53 -8.36 -7.71 -1.79
CA LEU A 53 -7.28 -7.31 -0.89
C LEU A 53 -6.21 -8.41 -0.77
N TYR A 54 -6.63 -9.67 -0.65
CA TYR A 54 -5.70 -10.80 -0.58
C TYR A 54 -4.86 -10.98 -1.85
N ARG A 55 -5.46 -10.84 -3.04
CA ARG A 55 -4.72 -10.85 -4.31
C ARG A 55 -3.69 -9.74 -4.38
N ARG A 56 -4.07 -8.53 -3.96
CA ARG A 56 -3.17 -7.36 -3.92
C ARG A 56 -2.02 -7.56 -2.95
N MET A 57 -2.30 -8.03 -1.73
CA MET A 57 -1.27 -8.38 -0.74
C MET A 57 -0.28 -9.41 -1.30
N LYS A 58 -0.77 -10.48 -1.94
CA LYS A 58 0.08 -11.52 -2.54
C LYS A 58 0.95 -10.95 -3.66
N ARG A 59 0.39 -10.12 -4.55
CA ARG A 59 1.12 -9.46 -5.64
C ARG A 59 2.23 -8.54 -5.11
N LEU A 60 1.95 -7.85 -4.01
CA LEU A 60 2.84 -6.87 -3.39
C LEU A 60 3.82 -7.48 -2.39
N GLY A 61 3.76 -8.80 -2.15
CA GLY A 61 4.62 -9.48 -1.18
C GLY A 61 4.35 -9.13 0.29
N LEU A 62 3.10 -8.73 0.62
CA LEU A 62 2.69 -8.36 1.97
C LEU A 62 2.14 -9.53 2.79
N THR A 63 1.82 -10.65 2.13
CA THR A 63 1.43 -11.87 2.83
C THR A 63 2.71 -12.61 3.21
N SER A 64 3.04 -12.66 4.51
CA SER A 64 4.08 -13.59 4.99
C SER A 64 3.74 -14.98 4.47
N LEU A 65 4.73 -15.62 3.87
CA LEU A 65 4.62 -16.97 3.31
C LEU A 65 4.45 -17.97 4.47
N GLY A 66 3.22 -18.16 4.95
CA GLY A 66 2.84 -19.19 5.93
C GLY A 66 2.81 -18.73 7.39
N GLU A 67 1.60 -18.49 7.89
CA GLU A 67 1.11 -18.96 9.20
C GLU A 67 -0.31 -19.49 9.00
#